data_AF-A0A921B130-F1
#
_entry.id   AF-A0A921B130-F1
#
_cell.length_a   1.000
_cell.length_b   1.000
_cell.length_c   1.000
_cell.angle_alpha   90.00
_cell.angle_beta   90.00
_cell.angle_gamma   90.00
#
_symmetry.space_group_name_H-M   'P 1'
#
loop_
_entity.id
_entity.type
_entity.pdbx_description
1 polymer ?
#
loop_
_entity_poly.entity_id
_entity_poly.type
_entity_poly.pdbx_seq_one_letter_code
_entity_poly.pdbx_strand_id
1 'polypeptide(L)'
;MVAERDESAGGVLTGLRCFLRTACQAALVFVVAVSVCSCGGGGRMQEAEAYRADSLAFVLSQLYGLDQGVRMLGLRGEEVAAIRRADSLTFGQFLAFVSEYGFPTAELVGEDNFSRECVCMLGYVVMLHNPHRLLEPETFRLLCGEVRAGRLNPEVFGWALDRYFVTYEGYSLFNSPYRAVRALQGVPRSRRAESDSLHAAIGLPLLPDSVFVE
;
A
#
# COMPACT_ATOMS: atom_id res chain seq x y z
N MET A 1 21.09 -74.70 65.64
CA MET A 1 21.55 -73.33 65.30
C MET A 1 22.02 -73.35 63.85
N VAL A 2 21.23 -72.73 62.96
CA VAL A 2 21.62 -71.63 62.03
C VAL A 2 22.71 -72.07 61.04
N ALA A 3 22.37 -72.59 59.86
CA ALA A 3 21.80 -71.96 58.65
C ALA A 3 22.88 -71.26 57.78
N GLU A 4 23.16 -71.88 56.63
CA GLU A 4 23.94 -71.37 55.51
C GLU A 4 23.28 -70.13 54.88
N ARG A 5 24.10 -69.18 54.42
CA ARG A 5 23.69 -68.01 53.64
C ARG A 5 24.06 -68.20 52.17
N ASP A 6 23.09 -67.92 51.32
CA ASP A 6 23.14 -67.93 49.87
C ASP A 6 23.39 -66.50 49.34
N GLU A 7 24.38 -66.34 48.45
CA GLU A 7 24.75 -65.10 47.77
C GLU A 7 24.19 -65.11 46.34
N SER A 8 23.09 -64.39 46.06
CA SER A 8 22.66 -64.20 44.65
C SER A 8 21.90 -62.90 44.33
N ALA A 9 21.86 -61.91 45.22
CA ALA A 9 21.06 -60.70 45.01
C ALA A 9 21.79 -59.48 44.39
N GLY A 10 23.12 -59.56 44.18
CA GLY A 10 23.95 -58.39 43.83
C GLY A 10 24.00 -58.00 42.33
N GLY A 11 23.66 -58.92 41.42
CA GLY A 11 23.86 -58.71 39.97
C GLY A 11 22.73 -57.99 39.23
N VAL A 12 21.49 -58.09 39.73
CA VAL A 12 20.29 -57.64 38.99
C VAL A 12 20.06 -56.12 39.09
N LEU A 13 20.45 -55.51 40.22
CA LEU A 13 20.24 -54.08 40.48
C LEU A 13 21.21 -53.17 39.70
N THR A 14 22.36 -53.68 39.28
CA THR A 14 23.39 -52.92 38.57
C THR A 14 23.10 -52.82 37.07
N GLY A 15 22.47 -53.85 36.48
CA GLY A 15 22.06 -53.85 35.07
C GLY A 15 20.90 -52.90 34.76
N LEU A 16 19.91 -52.80 35.67
CA LEU A 16 18.74 -51.94 35.48
C LEU A 16 19.10 -50.43 35.49
N ARG A 17 20.08 -50.04 36.31
CA ARG A 17 20.57 -48.65 36.40
C ARG A 17 21.36 -48.21 35.16
N CYS A 18 21.96 -49.15 34.43
CA CYS A 18 22.67 -48.86 33.18
C CYS A 18 21.69 -48.64 32.02
N PHE A 19 20.64 -49.48 31.91
CA PHE A 19 19.61 -49.37 30.87
C PHE A 19 18.74 -48.10 30.98
N LEU A 20 18.43 -47.65 32.21
CA LEU A 20 17.64 -46.43 32.44
C LEU A 20 18.40 -45.14 32.09
N ARG A 21 19.75 -45.14 32.13
CA ARG A 21 20.56 -43.98 31.73
C ARG A 21 20.71 -43.85 30.21
N THR A 22 20.78 -44.95 29.47
CA THR A 22 20.81 -44.93 27.99
C THR A 22 19.44 -44.62 27.38
N ALA A 23 18.34 -45.06 28.00
CA ALA A 23 16.99 -44.73 27.54
C ALA A 23 16.65 -43.23 27.72
N CYS A 24 17.11 -42.59 28.80
CA CYS A 24 16.89 -41.15 29.01
C CYS A 24 17.72 -40.25 28.07
N GLN A 25 18.89 -40.69 27.59
CA GLN A 25 19.65 -39.93 26.59
C GLN A 25 19.06 -40.06 25.18
N ALA A 26 18.50 -41.20 24.82
CA ALA A 26 17.84 -41.39 23.51
C ALA A 26 16.53 -40.56 23.39
N ALA A 27 15.77 -40.41 24.48
CA ALA A 27 14.56 -39.60 24.49
C ALA A 27 14.85 -38.09 24.35
N LEU A 28 15.98 -37.60 24.90
CA LEU A 28 16.36 -36.19 24.83
C LEU A 28 16.82 -35.78 23.41
N VAL A 29 17.51 -36.67 22.70
CA VAL A 29 17.91 -36.42 21.29
C VAL A 29 16.69 -36.45 20.36
N PHE A 30 15.67 -37.26 20.64
CA PHE A 30 14.46 -37.30 19.82
C PHE A 30 13.57 -36.05 20.02
N VAL A 31 13.49 -35.50 21.23
CA VAL A 31 12.72 -34.26 21.49
C VAL A 31 13.41 -33.01 20.91
N VAL A 32 14.74 -32.99 20.86
CA VAL A 32 15.49 -31.91 20.19
C VAL A 32 15.45 -32.07 18.66
N ALA A 33 15.50 -33.30 18.12
CA ALA A 33 15.40 -33.53 16.68
C ALA A 33 13.99 -33.27 16.12
N VAL A 34 12.93 -33.49 16.91
CA VAL A 34 11.54 -33.19 16.50
C VAL A 34 11.18 -31.70 16.68
N SER A 35 11.94 -30.95 17.48
CA SER A 35 11.76 -29.48 17.59
C SER A 35 12.44 -28.68 16.46
N VAL A 36 13.26 -29.29 15.61
CA VAL A 36 13.89 -28.62 14.45
C VAL A 36 13.07 -28.78 13.17
N CYS A 37 11.97 -29.56 13.19
CA CYS A 37 11.12 -29.79 12.03
C CYS A 37 9.80 -28.98 12.02
N SER A 38 9.72 -27.89 12.78
CA SER A 38 8.55 -26.98 12.78
C SER A 38 8.85 -25.54 12.30
N CYS A 39 9.95 -25.33 11.57
CA CYS A 39 10.32 -24.00 11.03
C CYS A 39 10.05 -23.84 9.52
N GLY A 40 9.43 -24.81 8.84
CA GLY A 40 9.22 -24.77 7.39
C GLY A 40 8.02 -23.94 6.89
N GLY A 41 7.16 -23.45 7.79
CA GLY A 41 5.96 -22.67 7.43
C GLY A 41 6.24 -21.19 7.19
N GLY A 42 7.14 -20.58 7.97
CA GLY A 42 7.41 -19.14 7.92
C GLY A 42 8.10 -18.69 6.62
N GLY A 43 9.05 -19.48 6.11
CA GLY A 43 9.78 -19.15 4.87
C GLY A 43 8.92 -19.19 3.61
N ARG A 44 8.02 -20.17 3.48
CA ARG A 44 7.13 -20.29 2.30
C ARG A 44 6.04 -19.22 2.28
N MET A 45 5.57 -18.78 3.45
CA MET A 45 4.60 -17.70 3.57
C MET A 45 5.22 -16.35 3.23
N GLN A 46 6.43 -16.06 3.74
CA GLN A 46 7.19 -14.86 3.37
C GLN A 46 7.53 -14.82 1.87
N GLU A 47 7.91 -15.95 1.27
CA GLU A 47 8.19 -16.04 -0.17
C GLU A 47 6.95 -15.78 -1.03
N ALA A 48 5.77 -16.28 -0.61
CA ALA A 48 4.52 -16.04 -1.30
C ALA A 48 4.04 -14.58 -1.17
N GLU A 49 4.22 -13.97 0.02
CA GLU A 49 3.93 -12.55 0.25
C GLU A 49 4.85 -11.65 -0.58
N ALA A 50 6.16 -11.94 -0.60
CA ALA A 50 7.12 -11.23 -1.43
C ALA A 50 6.78 -11.34 -2.93
N TYR A 51 6.48 -12.54 -3.42
CA TYR A 51 6.07 -12.75 -4.81
C TYR A 51 4.80 -11.95 -5.17
N ARG A 52 3.82 -11.91 -4.26
CA ARG A 52 2.61 -11.11 -4.45
C ARG A 52 2.94 -9.62 -4.52
N ALA A 53 3.75 -9.12 -3.58
CA ALA A 53 4.18 -7.74 -3.52
C ALA A 53 4.90 -7.32 -4.81
N ASP A 54 5.84 -8.14 -5.29
CA ASP A 54 6.55 -7.94 -6.55
C ASP A 54 5.62 -7.94 -7.76
N SER A 55 4.63 -8.84 -7.78
CA SER A 55 3.64 -8.90 -8.86
C SER A 55 2.79 -7.63 -8.91
N LEU A 56 2.36 -7.11 -7.76
CA LEU A 56 1.61 -5.85 -7.68
C LEU A 56 2.47 -4.66 -8.10
N ALA A 57 3.71 -4.59 -7.62
CA ALA A 57 4.68 -3.57 -8.01
C ALA A 57 4.96 -3.58 -9.52
N PHE A 58 5.04 -4.76 -10.12
CA PHE A 58 5.20 -4.92 -11.56
C PHE A 58 4.02 -4.35 -12.34
N VAL A 59 2.78 -4.65 -11.93
CA VAL A 59 1.57 -4.07 -12.55
C VAL A 59 1.58 -2.54 -12.46
N LEU A 60 1.89 -1.97 -11.29
CA LEU A 60 1.98 -0.52 -11.12
C LEU A 60 3.06 0.09 -12.04
N SER A 61 4.22 -0.56 -12.14
CA SER A 61 5.31 -0.11 -13.00
C SER A 61 4.93 -0.14 -14.49
N GLN A 62 4.14 -1.13 -14.92
CA GLN A 62 3.62 -1.17 -16.30
C GLN A 62 2.67 0.00 -16.57
N LEU A 63 1.76 0.29 -15.65
CA LEU A 63 0.85 1.44 -15.77
C LEU A 63 1.62 2.76 -15.83
N TYR A 64 2.65 2.92 -15.00
CA TYR A 64 3.51 4.10 -15.02
C TYR A 64 4.25 4.24 -16.36
N GLY A 65 4.79 3.14 -16.88
CA GLY A 65 5.43 3.11 -18.19
C GLY A 65 4.48 3.52 -19.33
N LEU A 66 3.20 3.15 -19.25
CA LEU A 66 2.18 3.58 -20.23
C LEU A 66 1.87 5.08 -20.12
N ASP A 67 1.67 5.58 -18.89
CA ASP A 67 1.37 7.00 -18.62
C ASP A 67 2.52 7.94 -19.04
N GLN A 68 3.76 7.55 -18.75
CA GLN A 68 4.93 8.38 -19.07
C GLN A 68 5.45 8.13 -20.50
N GLY A 69 5.39 6.89 -20.99
CA GLY A 69 5.90 6.52 -22.30
C GLY A 69 5.21 7.26 -23.45
N VAL A 70 3.89 7.48 -23.37
CA VAL A 70 3.16 8.25 -24.39
C VAL A 70 3.66 9.69 -24.50
N ARG A 71 4.20 10.25 -23.42
CA ARG A 71 4.72 11.63 -23.36
C ARG A 71 6.13 11.73 -23.96
N MET A 72 6.89 10.64 -23.94
CA MET A 72 8.22 10.57 -24.57
C MET A 72 8.17 10.55 -26.09
N LEU A 73 7.00 10.25 -26.69
CA LEU A 73 6.84 10.17 -28.15
C LEU A 73 6.84 11.54 -28.85
N GLY A 74 6.92 12.64 -28.10
CA GLY A 74 7.03 13.99 -28.69
C GLY A 74 5.80 14.44 -29.47
N LEU A 75 4.64 13.86 -29.14
CA LEU A 75 3.36 14.04 -29.83
C LEU A 75 2.91 15.52 -29.85
N ARG A 76 2.45 16.02 -31.01
CA ARG A 76 1.99 17.40 -31.22
C ARG A 76 0.64 17.46 -31.94
N GLY A 77 -0.07 18.57 -31.77
CA GLY A 77 -1.34 18.83 -32.47
C GLY A 77 -2.42 17.79 -32.15
N GLU A 78 -2.94 17.11 -33.17
CA GLU A 78 -4.00 16.11 -33.04
C GLU A 78 -3.60 14.89 -32.18
N GLU A 79 -2.29 14.65 -32.02
CA GLU A 79 -1.76 13.56 -31.19
C GLU A 79 -1.93 13.81 -29.69
N VAL A 80 -2.25 15.04 -29.27
CA VAL A 80 -2.66 15.36 -27.88
C VAL A 80 -3.91 14.57 -27.49
N ALA A 81 -4.80 14.26 -28.45
CA ALA A 81 -5.94 13.39 -28.19
C ALA A 81 -5.52 11.94 -27.87
N ALA A 82 -4.38 11.47 -28.40
CA ALA A 82 -3.84 10.16 -28.07
C ALA A 82 -3.29 10.13 -26.63
N ILE A 83 -2.60 11.19 -26.19
CA ILE A 83 -2.17 11.34 -24.79
C ILE A 83 -3.39 11.27 -23.86
N ARG A 84 -4.45 12.04 -24.13
CA ARG A 84 -5.66 12.03 -23.29
C ARG A 84 -6.34 10.66 -23.23
N ARG A 85 -6.35 9.91 -24.34
CA ARG A 85 -6.89 8.54 -24.37
C ARG A 85 -6.03 7.59 -23.54
N ALA A 86 -4.70 7.69 -23.65
CA ALA A 86 -3.78 6.91 -22.83
C ALA A 86 -3.95 7.23 -21.35
N ASP A 87 -3.99 8.52 -20.98
CA ASP A 87 -4.22 8.99 -19.61
C ASP A 87 -5.51 8.41 -19.04
N SER A 88 -6.61 8.43 -19.79
CA SER A 88 -7.90 7.91 -19.33
C SER A 88 -7.93 6.39 -19.20
N LEU A 89 -7.27 5.67 -20.10
CA LEU A 89 -7.12 4.21 -20.03
C LEU A 89 -6.33 3.81 -18.79
N THR A 90 -5.15 4.41 -18.60
CA THR A 90 -4.28 4.14 -17.45
C THR A 90 -4.99 4.48 -16.15
N PHE A 91 -5.73 5.59 -16.09
CA PHE A 91 -6.53 5.95 -14.93
C PHE A 91 -7.60 4.90 -14.59
N GLY A 92 -8.31 4.38 -15.60
CA GLY A 92 -9.28 3.31 -15.41
C GLY A 92 -8.65 2.02 -14.87
N GLN A 93 -7.48 1.63 -15.41
CA GLN A 93 -6.73 0.47 -14.93
C GLN A 93 -6.20 0.67 -13.51
N PHE A 94 -5.75 1.88 -13.17
CA PHE A 94 -5.34 2.24 -11.83
C PHE A 94 -6.50 2.17 -10.84
N LEU A 95 -7.68 2.70 -11.17
CA LEU A 95 -8.85 2.58 -10.30
C LEU A 95 -9.28 1.13 -10.09
N ALA A 96 -9.17 0.28 -11.12
CA ALA A 96 -9.42 -1.15 -10.97
C ALA A 96 -8.42 -1.80 -10.00
N PHE A 97 -7.14 -1.44 -10.08
CA PHE A 97 -6.12 -1.87 -9.11
C PHE A 97 -6.49 -1.41 -7.69
N VAL A 98 -6.83 -0.13 -7.51
CA VAL A 98 -7.18 0.42 -6.18
C VAL A 98 -8.43 -0.24 -5.62
N SER A 99 -9.43 -0.53 -6.45
CA SER A 99 -10.65 -1.21 -6.02
C SER A 99 -10.39 -2.64 -5.53
N GLU A 100 -9.42 -3.34 -6.11
CA GLU A 100 -9.12 -4.74 -5.79
C GLU A 100 -8.13 -4.85 -4.61
N TYR A 101 -7.11 -4.01 -4.59
CA TYR A 101 -5.95 -4.14 -3.69
C TYR A 101 -5.76 -2.98 -2.71
N GLY A 102 -6.47 -1.87 -2.91
CA GLY A 102 -6.24 -0.61 -2.20
C GLY A 102 -5.20 0.29 -2.89
N PHE A 103 -5.10 1.53 -2.43
CA PHE A 103 -4.12 2.49 -2.89
C PHE A 103 -2.70 2.00 -2.57
N PRO A 104 -1.72 2.15 -3.49
CA PRO A 104 -0.36 1.66 -3.27
C PRO A 104 0.28 2.22 -2.00
N THR A 105 0.76 1.34 -1.13
CA THR A 105 1.54 1.66 0.07
C THR A 105 2.74 0.73 0.17
N ALA A 106 3.74 1.09 0.96
CA ALA A 106 4.89 0.22 1.24
C ALA A 106 4.48 -1.13 1.87
N GLU A 107 3.42 -1.15 2.68
CA GLU A 107 2.85 -2.40 3.22
C GLU A 107 2.30 -3.31 2.13
N LEU A 108 1.63 -2.76 1.11
CA LEU A 108 1.00 -3.53 0.05
C LEU A 108 2.00 -4.14 -0.94
N VAL A 109 3.06 -3.39 -1.29
CA VAL A 109 3.98 -3.74 -2.37
C VAL A 109 5.41 -4.00 -1.90
N GLY A 110 5.70 -3.85 -0.62
CA GLY A 110 7.03 -3.92 -0.04
C GLY A 110 7.79 -2.59 -0.13
N GLU A 111 8.59 -2.28 0.89
CA GLU A 111 9.38 -1.05 1.00
C GLU A 111 10.30 -0.82 -0.21
N ASP A 112 11.02 -1.86 -0.63
CA ASP A 112 11.97 -1.77 -1.75
C ASP A 112 11.29 -1.43 -3.07
N ASN A 113 10.12 -2.03 -3.33
CA ASN A 113 9.32 -1.72 -4.51
C ASN A 113 8.69 -0.33 -4.41
N PHE A 114 8.15 0.03 -3.25
CA PHE A 114 7.53 1.34 -3.04
C PHE A 114 8.55 2.48 -3.15
N SER A 115 9.83 2.22 -2.84
CA SER A 115 10.90 3.20 -3.05
C SER A 115 11.13 3.57 -4.53
N ARG A 116 10.61 2.77 -5.47
CA ARG A 116 10.72 3.04 -6.92
C ARG A 116 9.69 4.08 -7.33
N GLU A 117 10.14 5.11 -8.04
CA GLU A 117 9.28 6.20 -8.54
C GLU A 117 8.05 5.67 -9.30
N CYS A 118 8.25 4.67 -10.17
CA CYS A 118 7.19 4.09 -10.98
C CYS A 118 6.08 3.41 -10.16
N VAL A 119 6.34 3.12 -8.88
CA VAL A 119 5.38 2.51 -7.96
C VAL A 119 4.77 3.57 -7.04
N CYS A 120 5.58 4.33 -6.30
CA CYS A 120 5.03 5.31 -5.34
C CYS A 120 4.41 6.55 -5.99
N MET A 121 4.85 6.95 -7.18
CA MET A 121 4.34 8.17 -7.81
C MET A 121 3.14 7.92 -8.72
N LEU A 122 2.89 6.67 -9.15
CA LEU A 122 1.85 6.36 -10.13
C LEU A 122 0.49 6.96 -9.76
N GLY A 123 0.02 6.71 -8.53
CA GLY A 123 -1.29 7.18 -8.10
C GLY A 123 -1.42 8.70 -8.20
N TYR A 124 -0.35 9.44 -7.91
CA TYR A 124 -0.36 10.90 -7.99
C TYR A 124 -0.38 11.39 -9.44
N VAL A 125 0.46 10.83 -10.31
CA VAL A 125 0.50 11.28 -11.73
C VAL A 125 -0.81 10.99 -12.46
N VAL A 126 -1.40 9.80 -12.28
CA VAL A 126 -2.64 9.45 -12.98
C VAL A 126 -3.82 10.32 -12.54
N MET A 127 -3.88 10.66 -11.24
CA MET A 127 -4.89 11.60 -10.72
C MET A 127 -4.70 13.01 -11.31
N LEU A 128 -3.47 13.50 -11.39
CA LEU A 128 -3.16 14.83 -11.95
C LEU A 128 -3.41 14.95 -13.45
N HIS A 129 -3.30 13.86 -14.20
CA HIS A 129 -3.60 13.82 -15.63
C HIS A 129 -5.10 13.69 -15.92
N ASN A 130 -5.90 13.19 -14.97
CA ASN A 130 -7.34 13.00 -15.11
C ASN A 130 -8.18 13.69 -14.02
N PRO A 131 -7.95 14.98 -13.72
CA PRO A 131 -8.54 15.62 -12.56
C PRO A 131 -10.07 15.74 -12.66
N HIS A 132 -10.62 15.83 -13.87
CA HIS A 132 -12.07 15.84 -14.12
C HIS A 132 -12.78 14.53 -13.70
N ARG A 133 -12.05 13.41 -13.72
CA ARG A 133 -12.60 12.10 -13.33
C ARG A 133 -12.62 11.88 -11.83
N LEU A 134 -11.83 12.64 -11.07
CA LEU A 134 -11.78 12.53 -9.60
C LEU A 134 -13.09 12.93 -8.92
N LEU A 135 -13.89 13.76 -9.59
CA LEU A 135 -15.20 14.22 -9.12
C LEU A 135 -16.36 13.29 -9.55
N GLU A 136 -16.10 12.27 -10.38
CA GLU A 136 -17.09 11.23 -10.69
C GLU A 136 -17.51 10.54 -9.36
N PRO A 137 -18.82 10.34 -9.07
CA PRO A 137 -19.27 9.91 -7.76
C PRO A 137 -18.63 8.62 -7.24
N GLU A 138 -18.45 7.63 -8.12
CA GLU A 138 -17.84 6.33 -7.81
C GLU A 138 -16.35 6.48 -7.51
N THR A 139 -15.63 7.20 -8.37
CA THR A 139 -14.20 7.50 -8.23
C THR A 139 -13.93 8.27 -6.94
N PHE A 140 -14.68 9.34 -6.70
CA PHE A 140 -14.56 10.16 -5.51
C PHE A 140 -14.78 9.33 -4.24
N ARG A 141 -15.84 8.50 -4.23
CA ARG A 141 -16.18 7.64 -3.08
C ARG A 141 -15.10 6.59 -2.80
N LEU A 142 -14.53 5.98 -3.85
CA LEU A 142 -13.44 5.02 -3.74
C LEU A 142 -12.22 5.68 -3.08
N LEU A 143 -11.76 6.82 -3.62
CA LEU A 143 -10.56 7.51 -3.13
C LEU A 143 -10.77 8.11 -1.72
N CYS A 144 -11.97 8.59 -1.38
CA CYS A 144 -12.30 8.95 0.01
C CYS A 144 -12.25 7.74 0.95
N GLY A 145 -12.54 6.54 0.46
CA GLY A 145 -12.32 5.28 1.19
C GLY A 145 -10.85 5.04 1.50
N GLU A 146 -9.98 5.26 0.52
CA GLU A 146 -8.53 5.12 0.68
C GLU A 146 -7.93 6.14 1.65
N VAL A 147 -8.45 7.37 1.65
CA VAL A 147 -8.09 8.39 2.66
C VAL A 147 -8.49 7.94 4.06
N ARG A 148 -9.74 7.50 4.25
CA ARG A 148 -10.22 7.01 5.55
C ARG A 148 -9.48 5.77 6.03
N ALA A 149 -9.01 4.94 5.10
CA ALA A 149 -8.18 3.77 5.41
C ALA A 149 -6.71 4.12 5.70
N GLY A 150 -6.31 5.40 5.58
CA GLY A 150 -4.94 5.85 5.82
C GLY A 150 -3.95 5.48 4.70
N ARG A 151 -4.44 4.99 3.55
CA ARG A 151 -3.59 4.59 2.41
C ARG A 151 -3.35 5.72 1.41
N LEU A 152 -4.21 6.74 1.40
CA LEU A 152 -4.06 7.94 0.58
C LEU A 152 -3.95 9.19 1.46
N ASN A 153 -2.92 10.00 1.23
CA ASN A 153 -2.75 11.26 1.94
C ASN A 153 -3.86 12.26 1.53
N PRO A 154 -4.63 12.83 2.49
CA PRO A 154 -5.74 13.72 2.19
C PRO A 154 -5.32 15.05 1.57
N GLU A 155 -4.16 15.59 1.94
CA GLU A 155 -3.64 16.84 1.38
C GLU A 155 -3.29 16.66 -0.10
N VAL A 156 -2.61 15.55 -0.43
CA VAL A 156 -2.26 15.24 -1.82
C VAL A 156 -3.51 14.98 -2.66
N PHE A 157 -4.51 14.27 -2.12
CA PHE A 157 -5.78 14.08 -2.81
C PHE A 157 -6.53 15.40 -3.01
N GLY A 158 -6.53 16.27 -2.00
CA GLY A 158 -7.07 17.64 -2.10
C GLY A 158 -6.41 18.45 -3.20
N TRP A 159 -5.09 18.40 -3.34
CA TRP A 159 -4.39 19.06 -4.45
C TRP A 159 -4.77 18.48 -5.81
N ALA A 160 -4.90 17.17 -5.92
CA ALA A 160 -5.33 16.52 -7.16
C ALA A 160 -6.75 16.95 -7.57
N LEU A 161 -7.67 17.08 -6.61
CA LEU A 161 -9.01 17.65 -6.83
C LEU A 161 -8.93 19.11 -7.26
N ASP A 162 -8.12 19.92 -6.57
CA ASP A 162 -7.97 21.35 -6.87
C ASP A 162 -7.44 21.62 -8.28
N ARG A 163 -6.66 20.68 -8.83
CA ARG A 163 -6.20 20.73 -10.22
C ARG A 163 -7.36 20.85 -11.21
N TYR A 164 -8.51 20.21 -10.95
CA TYR A 164 -9.71 20.35 -11.78
C TYR A 164 -10.20 21.80 -11.76
N PHE A 165 -10.49 22.34 -10.57
CA PHE A 165 -11.05 23.67 -10.41
C PHE A 165 -10.12 24.74 -10.99
N VAL A 166 -8.82 24.65 -10.71
CA VAL A 166 -7.86 25.62 -11.25
C VAL A 166 -7.80 25.54 -12.77
N THR A 167 -7.82 24.34 -13.36
CA THR A 167 -7.64 24.16 -14.81
C THR A 167 -8.90 24.48 -15.61
N TYR A 168 -10.07 24.01 -15.16
CA TYR A 168 -11.32 24.06 -15.91
C TYR A 168 -12.24 25.18 -15.45
N GLU A 169 -12.27 25.47 -14.15
CA GLU A 169 -13.22 26.44 -13.56
C GLU A 169 -12.58 27.82 -13.31
N GLY A 170 -11.26 27.90 -13.27
CA GLY A 170 -10.53 29.16 -13.10
C GLY A 170 -10.47 29.68 -11.67
N TYR A 171 -10.80 28.86 -10.67
CA TYR A 171 -10.63 29.19 -9.24
C TYR A 171 -10.04 28.00 -8.47
N SER A 172 -9.62 28.22 -7.24
CA SER A 172 -9.18 27.16 -6.32
C SER A 172 -10.24 26.95 -5.25
N LEU A 173 -10.44 25.71 -4.81
CA LEU A 173 -11.27 25.33 -3.66
C LEU A 173 -10.45 24.83 -2.48
N PHE A 174 -9.22 24.35 -2.71
CA PHE A 174 -8.34 23.83 -1.66
C PHE A 174 -7.23 24.81 -1.27
N ASN A 175 -7.17 25.97 -1.93
CA ASN A 175 -6.10 26.94 -1.75
C ASN A 175 -4.71 26.36 -2.04
N SER A 176 -4.62 25.42 -2.98
CA SER A 176 -3.41 24.63 -3.26
C SER A 176 -2.33 25.45 -3.98
N PRO A 177 -1.08 24.95 -4.07
CA PRO A 177 -0.02 25.57 -4.85
C PRO A 177 -0.38 25.82 -6.33
N TYR A 178 -1.35 25.09 -6.92
CA TYR A 178 -1.76 25.29 -8.31
C TYR A 178 -2.33 26.68 -8.58
N ARG A 179 -2.82 27.38 -7.56
CA ARG A 179 -3.26 28.78 -7.65
C ARG A 179 -2.19 29.71 -8.23
N ALA A 180 -0.91 29.43 -7.94
CA ALA A 180 0.22 30.22 -8.41
C ALA A 180 0.40 30.14 -9.93
N VAL A 181 0.04 29.01 -10.54
CA VAL A 181 0.11 28.80 -12.00
C VAL A 181 -0.81 29.76 -12.75
N ARG A 182 -1.91 30.20 -12.12
CA ARG A 182 -2.89 31.13 -12.69
C ARG A 182 -2.97 32.47 -11.97
N ALA A 183 -2.02 32.76 -11.08
CA ALA A 183 -2.02 33.97 -10.24
C ALA A 183 -3.35 34.22 -9.49
N LEU A 184 -4.01 33.15 -9.03
CA LEU A 184 -5.26 33.26 -8.29
C LEU A 184 -4.99 33.76 -6.86
N GLN A 185 -5.79 34.71 -6.39
CA GLN A 185 -5.58 35.39 -5.11
C GLN A 185 -6.03 34.58 -3.90
N GLY A 186 -6.96 33.64 -4.07
CA GLY A 186 -7.52 32.83 -2.99
C GLY A 186 -8.69 31.98 -3.46
N VAL A 187 -9.50 31.53 -2.51
CA VAL A 187 -10.74 30.77 -2.76
C VAL A 187 -11.91 31.77 -2.84
N PRO A 188 -12.78 31.71 -3.87
CA PRO A 188 -13.95 32.59 -3.92
C PRO A 188 -14.87 32.36 -2.72
N ARG A 189 -15.27 33.43 -2.02
CA ARG A 189 -16.14 33.34 -0.84
C ARG A 189 -17.50 32.73 -1.18
N SER A 190 -17.99 32.97 -2.39
CA SER A 190 -19.21 32.35 -2.95
C SER A 190 -19.14 30.82 -3.04
N ARG A 191 -17.94 30.23 -3.01
CA ARG A 191 -17.69 28.77 -3.10
C ARG A 191 -17.31 28.12 -1.76
N ARG A 192 -17.40 28.86 -0.65
CA ARG A 192 -17.03 28.37 0.68
C ARG A 192 -17.75 27.06 1.05
N ALA A 193 -19.05 26.97 0.81
CA ALA A 193 -19.80 25.75 1.12
C ALA A 193 -19.31 24.52 0.33
N GLU A 194 -18.90 24.71 -0.92
CA GLU A 194 -18.35 23.64 -1.77
C GLU A 194 -16.95 23.22 -1.29
N SER A 195 -16.08 24.20 -0.99
CA SER A 195 -14.77 23.98 -0.39
C SER A 195 -14.87 23.23 0.94
N ASP A 196 -15.73 23.71 1.85
CA ASP A 196 -15.95 23.10 3.17
C ASP A 196 -16.43 21.65 3.05
N SER A 197 -17.37 21.40 2.12
CA SER A 197 -17.90 20.05 1.86
C SER A 197 -16.80 19.09 1.38
N LEU A 198 -15.96 19.52 0.45
CA LEU A 198 -14.87 18.70 -0.08
C LEU A 198 -13.78 18.45 0.97
N HIS A 199 -13.41 19.48 1.75
CA HIS A 199 -12.46 19.33 2.86
C HIS A 199 -12.96 18.32 3.90
N ALA A 200 -14.22 18.45 4.30
CA ALA A 200 -14.85 17.52 5.25
C ALA A 200 -14.88 16.08 4.72
N ALA A 201 -15.17 15.89 3.43
CA ALA A 201 -15.25 14.57 2.81
C ALA A 201 -13.91 13.80 2.84
N ILE A 202 -12.79 14.52 2.77
CA ILE A 202 -11.44 13.93 2.79
C ILE A 202 -10.72 14.14 4.14
N GLY A 203 -11.42 14.62 5.17
CA GLY A 203 -10.86 14.78 6.51
C GLY A 203 -9.80 15.89 6.65
N LEU A 204 -9.79 16.87 5.76
CA LEU A 204 -8.95 18.06 5.91
C LEU A 204 -9.62 19.11 6.82
N PRO A 205 -8.82 19.91 7.56
CA PRO A 205 -9.36 21.06 8.28
C PRO A 205 -9.95 22.07 7.30
N LEU A 206 -11.01 22.76 7.72
CA LEU A 206 -11.58 23.86 6.92
C LEU A 206 -10.55 24.96 6.71
N LEU A 207 -10.65 25.63 5.57
CA LEU A 207 -9.76 26.76 5.27
C LEU A 207 -10.07 27.96 6.17
N PRO A 208 -9.04 28.71 6.60
CA PRO A 208 -9.26 29.91 7.41
C PRO A 208 -9.91 31.03 6.58
N ASP A 209 -10.73 31.87 7.21
CA ASP A 209 -11.44 32.96 6.51
C ASP A 209 -10.53 33.91 5.71
N SER A 210 -9.27 34.02 6.11
CA SER A 210 -8.25 34.85 5.47
C SER A 210 -7.88 34.43 4.04
N VAL A 211 -8.20 33.19 3.63
CA VAL A 211 -7.90 32.72 2.26
C VAL A 211 -9.09 32.91 1.31
N PHE A 212 -10.24 33.33 1.82
CA PHE A 212 -11.43 33.59 1.02
C PHE A 212 -11.46 35.03 0.52
N VAL A 213 -11.64 35.20 -0.78
CA VAL A 213 -11.69 36.49 -1.50
C VAL A 213 -13.07 36.70 -2.13
N GLU A 214 -13.48 37.95 -2.28
CA GLU A 214 -14.76 38.31 -2.95
C GLU A 214 -14.73 38.00 -4.45
#